data_AF-A0A450TI98-F1
#
_entry.id   AF-A0A450TI98-F1
#
_cell.length_a   1.000
_cell.length_b   1.000
_cell.length_c   1.000
_cell.angle_alpha   90.00
_cell.angle_beta   90.00
_cell.angle_gamma   90.00
#
_symmetry.space_group_name_H-M   'P 1'
#
loop_
_entity.id
_entity.type
_entity.pdbx_description
1 polymer ?
#
loop_
_entity_poly.entity_id
_entity_poly.type
_entity_poly.pdbx_seq_one_letter_code
_entity_poly.pdbx_strand_id
1 'polypeptide(L)'
;MSDFTAKRDAAVAAQSAAAQTIVDKQTSLQNLSDKIKSNIRYAEQAVDFDDVKLKTIGWGGRKDPTPLDAPDRAQDLVSGEQGEGSIELLWKKPISGGKVSAYEIRRRNEENRAEGWDVVKTSMNTEITLTGQPRGVQLEYVVVAMNKAGDGPPSNPVMAVL
;
A
#
# COMPACT_ATOMS: atom_id res chain seq x y z
N MET A 1 27.14 -40.17 17.20
CA MET A 1 27.11 -39.26 16.04
C MET A 1 26.21 -39.79 14.91
N SER A 2 26.32 -41.05 14.50
CA SER A 2 25.59 -41.63 13.36
C SER A 2 24.05 -41.65 13.51
N ASP A 3 23.51 -41.98 14.69
CA ASP A 3 22.05 -42.02 14.93
C ASP A 3 21.40 -40.62 14.81
N PHE A 4 22.08 -39.58 15.30
CA PHE A 4 21.64 -38.20 15.16
C PHE A 4 21.56 -37.78 13.68
N THR A 5 22.61 -38.08 12.90
CA THR A 5 22.64 -37.77 11.46
C THR A 5 21.50 -38.47 10.72
N ALA A 6 21.26 -39.75 11.00
CA ALA A 6 20.17 -40.50 10.37
C ALA A 6 18.78 -39.91 10.68
N LYS A 7 18.51 -39.55 11.95
CA LYS A 7 17.24 -38.91 12.35
C LYS A 7 17.07 -37.53 11.72
N ARG A 8 18.14 -36.74 11.63
CA ARG A 8 18.14 -35.43 10.96
C ARG A 8 17.81 -35.59 9.48
N ASP A 9 18.46 -36.53 8.79
CA ASP A 9 18.26 -36.75 7.35
C ASP A 9 16.83 -37.25 7.06
N ALA A 10 16.28 -38.11 7.93
CA ALA A 10 14.88 -38.52 7.85
C ALA A 10 13.90 -37.35 8.05
N ALA A 11 14.18 -36.44 8.99
CA ALA A 11 13.38 -35.23 9.20
C ALA A 11 13.41 -34.31 7.97
N VAL A 12 14.59 -34.12 7.36
CA VAL A 12 14.75 -33.33 6.13
C VAL A 12 14.00 -33.98 4.96
N ALA A 13 14.06 -35.30 4.81
CA ALA A 13 13.32 -36.03 3.78
C ALA A 13 11.81 -35.94 3.98
N ALA A 14 11.33 -36.03 5.22
CA ALA A 14 9.91 -35.84 5.52
C ALA A 14 9.46 -34.40 5.22
N GLN A 15 10.30 -33.40 5.54
CA GLN A 15 10.00 -32.00 5.25
C GLN A 15 9.99 -31.71 3.74
N SER A 16 10.91 -32.29 2.97
CA SER A 16 10.93 -32.11 1.51
C SER A 16 9.73 -32.79 0.84
N ALA A 17 9.34 -33.99 1.29
CA ALA A 17 8.13 -34.67 0.81
C ALA A 17 6.84 -33.89 1.15
N ALA A 18 6.77 -33.31 2.35
CA ALA A 18 5.67 -32.43 2.73
C ALA A 18 5.62 -31.16 1.86
N ALA A 19 6.77 -30.53 1.61
CA ALA A 19 6.86 -29.36 0.74
C ALA A 19 6.40 -29.67 -0.69
N GLN A 20 6.81 -30.81 -1.26
CA GLN A 20 6.35 -31.24 -2.58
C GLN A 20 4.82 -31.44 -2.61
N THR A 21 4.27 -32.12 -1.60
CA THR A 21 2.81 -32.35 -1.50
C THR A 21 2.03 -31.03 -1.44
N ILE A 22 2.56 -30.03 -0.72
CA ILE A 22 1.95 -28.70 -0.66
C ILE A 22 1.98 -28.02 -2.03
N VAL A 23 3.09 -28.11 -2.76
CA VAL A 23 3.24 -27.57 -4.11
C VAL A 23 2.28 -28.24 -5.09
N ASP A 24 2.14 -29.56 -5.05
CA ASP A 24 1.24 -30.32 -5.94
C ASP A 24 -0.22 -29.96 -5.69
N LYS A 25 -0.62 -29.85 -4.41
CA LYS A 25 -1.94 -29.35 -4.01
C LYS A 25 -2.18 -27.93 -4.54
N GLN A 26 -1.20 -27.04 -4.40
CA GLN A 26 -1.30 -25.66 -4.85
C GLN A 26 -1.39 -25.55 -6.37
N THR A 27 -0.64 -26.39 -7.08
CA THR A 27 -0.70 -26.51 -8.55
C THR A 27 -2.08 -26.99 -9.00
N SER A 28 -2.63 -27.99 -8.32
CA SER A 28 -3.98 -28.49 -8.61
C SER A 28 -5.05 -27.43 -8.37
N LEU A 29 -4.93 -26.66 -7.28
CA LEU A 29 -5.82 -25.54 -6.99
C LEU A 29 -5.71 -24.44 -8.04
N GLN A 30 -4.49 -24.14 -8.50
CA GLN A 30 -4.27 -23.15 -9.55
C GLN A 30 -4.91 -23.60 -10.87
N ASN A 31 -4.71 -24.85 -11.28
CA ASN A 31 -5.34 -25.43 -12.46
C ASN A 31 -6.87 -25.39 -12.40
N LEU A 32 -7.46 -25.66 -11.23
CA LEU A 32 -8.90 -25.52 -11.03
C LEU A 32 -9.36 -24.07 -11.17
N SER A 33 -8.65 -23.13 -10.53
CA SER A 33 -8.92 -21.70 -10.64
C SER A 33 -8.92 -21.23 -12.10
N ASP A 34 -7.93 -21.67 -12.89
CA ASP A 34 -7.81 -21.25 -14.28
C ASP A 34 -8.88 -21.85 -15.18
N LYS A 35 -9.31 -23.09 -14.93
CA LYS A 35 -10.49 -23.68 -15.59
C LYS A 35 -11.78 -22.91 -15.26
N ILE A 36 -11.99 -22.54 -14.00
CA ILE A 36 -13.16 -21.75 -13.58
C ILE A 36 -13.15 -20.38 -14.30
N LYS A 37 -12.00 -19.69 -14.35
CA LYS A 37 -11.87 -18.41 -15.08
C LYS A 37 -12.19 -18.56 -16.56
N SER A 38 -11.75 -19.64 -17.20
CA SER A 38 -12.08 -19.92 -18.59
C SER A 38 -13.58 -20.08 -18.81
N ASN A 39 -14.27 -20.80 -17.92
CA ASN A 39 -15.72 -20.97 -17.98
C ASN A 39 -16.46 -19.64 -17.78
N ILE A 40 -16.02 -18.81 -16.83
CA ILE A 40 -16.58 -17.45 -16.64
C ILE A 40 -16.44 -16.63 -17.93
N ARG A 41 -15.23 -16.60 -18.51
CA ARG A 41 -14.99 -15.81 -19.72
C ARG A 41 -15.85 -16.28 -20.90
N TYR A 42 -16.04 -17.59 -21.05
CA TYR A 42 -16.91 -18.14 -22.08
C TYR A 42 -18.37 -17.69 -21.89
N ALA A 43 -18.90 -17.76 -20.67
CA ALA A 43 -20.26 -17.32 -20.36
C ALA A 43 -20.42 -15.80 -20.62
N GLU A 44 -19.47 -14.99 -20.16
CA GLU A 44 -19.44 -13.54 -20.42
C GLU A 44 -19.46 -13.22 -21.93
N GLN A 45 -18.61 -13.89 -22.71
CA GLN A 45 -18.51 -13.66 -24.16
C GLN A 45 -19.75 -14.13 -24.91
N ALA A 46 -20.35 -15.25 -24.49
CA ALA A 46 -21.55 -15.81 -25.14
C ALA A 46 -22.77 -14.88 -25.05
N VAL A 47 -22.81 -14.01 -24.03
CA VAL A 47 -23.91 -13.07 -23.82
C VAL A 47 -23.52 -11.61 -24.07
N ASP A 48 -22.35 -11.37 -24.67
CA ASP A 48 -21.81 -10.02 -24.93
C ASP A 48 -21.76 -9.14 -23.67
N PHE A 49 -21.34 -9.73 -22.54
CA PHE A 49 -21.22 -9.06 -21.24
C PHE A 49 -22.54 -8.46 -20.69
N ASP A 50 -23.68 -8.86 -21.24
CA ASP A 50 -25.00 -8.45 -20.77
C ASP A 50 -25.32 -9.08 -19.39
N ASP A 51 -25.26 -8.24 -18.35
CA ASP A 51 -25.47 -8.66 -16.96
C ASP A 51 -26.87 -9.26 -16.71
N VAL A 52 -27.89 -8.81 -17.45
CA VAL A 52 -29.26 -9.37 -17.32
C VAL A 52 -29.29 -10.81 -17.84
N LYS A 53 -28.58 -11.08 -18.95
CA LYS A 53 -28.45 -12.44 -19.48
C LYS A 53 -27.60 -13.33 -18.60
N LEU A 54 -26.51 -12.82 -18.00
CA LEU A 54 -25.71 -13.56 -17.02
C LEU A 54 -26.56 -13.96 -15.80
N LYS A 55 -27.36 -13.02 -15.26
CA LYS A 55 -28.26 -13.30 -14.13
C LYS A 55 -29.25 -14.40 -14.42
N THR A 56 -29.72 -14.49 -15.67
CA THR A 56 -30.68 -15.53 -16.10
C THR A 56 -30.10 -16.94 -16.00
N ILE A 57 -28.79 -17.11 -16.22
CA ILE A 57 -28.10 -18.41 -16.10
C ILE A 57 -27.55 -18.66 -14.68
N GLY A 58 -27.83 -17.78 -13.71
CA GLY A 58 -27.32 -17.85 -12.35
C GLY A 58 -25.90 -17.31 -12.16
N TRP A 59 -25.39 -16.56 -13.14
CA TRP A 59 -24.08 -15.91 -13.11
C TRP A 59 -24.25 -14.41 -12.85
N GLY A 60 -23.23 -13.77 -12.27
CA GLY A 60 -23.19 -12.31 -12.17
C GLY A 60 -22.24 -11.74 -13.21
N GLY A 61 -22.57 -10.55 -13.75
CA GLY A 61 -21.60 -9.74 -14.47
C GLY A 61 -20.40 -9.38 -13.60
N ARG A 62 -19.35 -8.87 -14.24
CA ARG A 62 -18.21 -8.35 -13.50
C ARG A 62 -18.69 -7.21 -12.62
N LYS A 63 -18.24 -7.22 -11.36
CA LYS A 63 -18.40 -6.05 -10.51
C LYS A 63 -17.62 -4.91 -11.15
N ASP A 64 -18.30 -3.82 -11.47
CA ASP A 64 -17.62 -2.61 -11.94
C ASP A 64 -16.54 -2.18 -10.94
N PRO A 65 -15.40 -1.67 -11.40
CA PRO A 65 -14.41 -1.07 -10.53
C PRO A 65 -15.12 -0.03 -9.67
N THR A 66 -15.12 -0.23 -8.36
CA THR A 66 -15.60 0.82 -7.45
C THR A 66 -14.66 2.01 -7.63
N PRO A 67 -15.17 3.20 -8.01
CA PRO A 67 -14.34 4.39 -8.10
C PRO A 67 -13.57 4.54 -6.79
N LEU A 68 -12.26 4.63 -6.89
CA LEU A 68 -11.45 4.95 -5.73
C LEU A 68 -11.67 6.43 -5.47
N ASP A 69 -12.10 6.79 -4.27
CA ASP A 69 -12.01 8.18 -3.83
C ASP A 69 -10.56 8.51 -3.48
N ALA A 70 -10.16 9.77 -3.63
CA ALA A 70 -8.89 10.23 -3.07
C ALA A 70 -8.91 10.03 -1.54
N PRO A 71 -7.75 9.81 -0.89
CA PRO A 71 -7.72 9.77 0.56
C PRO A 71 -8.07 11.14 1.14
N ASP A 72 -8.62 11.16 2.35
CA ASP A 72 -8.79 12.41 3.09
C ASP A 72 -7.45 12.85 3.74
N ARG A 73 -7.46 13.94 4.51
CA ARG A 73 -6.26 14.49 5.15
C ARG A 73 -5.63 13.49 6.13
N ALA A 74 -4.30 13.42 6.15
CA ALA A 74 -3.56 12.76 7.22
C ALA A 74 -3.75 13.52 8.55
N GLN A 75 -3.98 12.78 9.63
CA GLN A 75 -4.36 13.33 10.93
C GLN A 75 -3.15 13.45 11.85
N ASP A 76 -3.24 14.35 12.84
CA ASP A 76 -2.28 14.45 13.94
C ASP A 76 -0.80 14.46 13.50
N LEU A 77 -0.44 15.26 12.49
CA LEU A 77 0.97 15.43 12.15
C LEU A 77 1.70 16.13 13.30
N VAL A 78 2.74 15.50 13.82
CA VAL A 78 3.59 16.02 14.90
C VAL A 78 5.06 15.79 14.58
N SER A 79 5.94 16.65 15.08
CA SER A 79 7.38 16.43 15.07
C SER A 79 7.80 15.60 16.29
N GLY A 80 8.58 14.55 16.05
CA GLY A 80 9.27 13.77 17.07
C GLY A 80 10.65 14.35 17.39
N GLU A 81 11.68 13.49 17.37
CA GLU A 81 13.06 13.91 17.61
C GLU A 81 13.57 14.89 16.53
N GLN A 82 14.20 15.97 16.98
CA GLN A 82 14.84 16.98 16.14
C GLN A 82 16.34 17.00 16.44
N GLY A 83 17.15 16.94 15.38
CA GLY A 83 18.60 17.05 15.44
C GLY A 83 19.10 18.02 14.37
N GLU A 84 20.42 18.23 14.30
CA GLU A 84 20.98 19.21 13.37
C GLU A 84 20.69 18.87 11.90
N GLY A 85 19.69 19.52 11.30
CA GLY A 85 19.19 19.18 9.96
C GLY A 85 18.49 17.83 9.85
N SER A 86 17.99 17.29 10.97
CA SER A 86 17.18 16.06 11.01
C SER A 86 15.88 16.29 11.76
N ILE A 87 14.76 15.79 11.22
CA ILE A 87 13.46 15.86 11.87
C ILE A 87 12.69 14.56 11.67
N GLU A 88 12.20 14.01 12.76
CA GLU A 88 11.21 12.93 12.74
C GLU A 88 9.80 13.50 12.66
N LEU A 89 8.99 12.96 11.75
CA LEU A 89 7.59 13.32 11.57
C LEU A 89 6.74 12.07 11.75
N LEU A 90 5.71 12.20 12.58
CA LEU A 90 4.76 11.15 12.94
C LEU A 90 3.36 11.66 12.64
N TRP A 91 2.51 10.82 12.06
CA TRP A 91 1.11 11.16 11.78
C TRP A 91 0.20 9.95 11.92
N LYS A 92 -1.11 10.16 11.74
CA LYS A 92 -2.13 9.11 11.67
C LYS A 92 -2.76 9.06 10.28
N LYS A 93 -3.27 7.87 9.95
CA LYS A 93 -3.99 7.65 8.68
C LYS A 93 -5.26 8.51 8.63
N PRO A 94 -5.72 8.89 7.43
CA PRO A 94 -7.01 9.55 7.26
C PRO A 94 -8.16 8.70 7.82
N ILE A 95 -9.18 9.38 8.38
CA ILE A 95 -10.39 8.74 8.94
C ILE A 95 -11.35 8.32 7.82
N SER A 96 -11.34 9.06 6.71
CA SER A 96 -12.28 8.90 5.60
C SER A 96 -11.57 8.94 4.23
N GLY A 97 -12.33 8.76 3.15
CA GLY A 97 -11.81 8.70 1.78
C GLY A 97 -11.29 7.33 1.37
N GLY A 98 -10.60 7.28 0.23
CA GLY A 98 -10.06 6.03 -0.30
C GLY A 98 -8.85 5.51 0.47
N LYS A 99 -8.57 4.21 0.29
CA LYS A 99 -7.42 3.55 0.92
C LYS A 99 -6.11 4.23 0.50
N VAL A 100 -5.34 4.69 1.48
CA VAL A 100 -4.01 5.29 1.26
C VAL A 100 -3.03 4.27 0.71
N SER A 101 -2.26 4.68 -0.30
CA SER A 101 -1.15 3.90 -0.88
C SER A 101 0.21 4.41 -0.41
N ALA A 102 0.38 5.73 -0.29
CA ALA A 102 1.59 6.36 0.23
C ALA A 102 1.28 7.75 0.82
N TYR A 103 2.28 8.35 1.45
CA TYR A 103 2.26 9.69 2.03
C TYR A 103 3.38 10.52 1.41
N GLU A 104 3.04 11.67 0.84
CA GLU A 104 4.01 12.66 0.41
C GLU A 104 4.27 13.65 1.54
N ILE A 105 5.53 13.85 1.86
CA ILE A 105 5.94 14.88 2.80
C ILE A 105 6.38 16.07 1.99
N ARG A 106 5.66 17.17 2.18
CA ARG A 106 5.94 18.44 1.53
C ARG A 106 6.49 19.43 2.56
N ARG A 107 7.36 20.32 2.10
CA ARG A 107 8.00 21.36 2.91
C ARG A 107 7.92 22.70 2.20
N ARG A 108 7.85 23.77 2.97
CA ARG A 108 8.12 25.14 2.51
C ARG A 108 8.84 25.93 3.59
N ASN A 109 9.58 26.96 3.21
CA ASN A 109 10.07 28.00 4.11
C ASN A 109 9.18 29.25 3.98
N GLU A 110 9.36 30.24 4.85
CA GLU A 110 8.61 31.50 4.75
C GLU A 110 8.96 32.29 3.48
N GLU A 111 10.22 32.24 3.04
CA GLU A 111 10.70 32.97 1.87
C GLU A 111 10.10 32.46 0.55
N ASN A 112 9.93 31.13 0.40
CA ASN A 112 9.41 30.50 -0.82
C ASN A 112 7.91 30.20 -0.71
N ARG A 113 7.20 30.84 0.24
CA ARG A 113 5.76 30.64 0.41
C ARG A 113 4.95 30.92 -0.87
N ALA A 114 5.47 31.81 -1.72
CA ALA A 114 4.90 32.13 -3.03
C ALA A 114 5.17 31.07 -4.11
N GLU A 115 6.23 30.26 -3.96
CA GLU A 115 6.63 29.20 -4.90
C GLU A 115 5.83 27.91 -4.66
N GLY A 116 5.28 27.74 -3.46
CA GLY A 116 4.39 26.65 -3.10
C GLY A 116 5.06 25.65 -2.16
N TRP A 117 4.79 24.36 -2.38
CA TRP A 117 5.25 23.26 -1.54
C TRP A 117 6.27 22.41 -2.31
N ASP A 118 7.45 22.22 -1.73
CA ASP A 118 8.45 21.28 -2.25
C ASP A 118 8.16 19.86 -1.77
N VAL A 119 8.25 18.89 -2.66
CA VAL A 119 8.21 17.47 -2.28
C VAL A 119 9.56 17.07 -1.72
N VAL A 120 9.60 16.67 -0.44
CA VAL A 120 10.85 16.27 0.22
C VAL A 120 11.06 14.77 0.10
N LYS A 121 10.02 13.98 0.40
CA LYS A 121 10.11 12.52 0.45
C LYS A 121 8.73 11.88 0.42
N THR A 122 8.69 10.59 0.10
CA THR A 122 7.48 9.77 0.16
C THR A 122 7.68 8.63 1.17
N SER A 123 6.66 8.33 1.98
CA SER A 123 6.64 7.21 2.94
C SER A 123 5.45 6.29 2.67
N MET A 124 5.63 4.98 2.87
CA MET A 124 4.51 4.03 2.93
C MET A 124 3.95 3.86 4.36
N ASN A 125 4.70 4.33 5.35
CA ASN A 125 4.37 4.27 6.76
C ASN A 125 3.84 5.62 7.25
N THR A 126 3.32 5.67 8.47
CA THR A 126 2.81 6.90 9.10
C THR A 126 3.87 7.64 9.92
N GLU A 127 5.13 7.42 9.55
CA GLU A 127 6.31 7.93 10.22
C GLU A 127 7.43 8.05 9.20
N ILE A 128 8.25 9.09 9.35
CA ILE A 128 9.49 9.24 8.59
C ILE A 128 10.49 10.13 9.34
N THR A 129 11.77 9.77 9.25
CA THR A 129 12.87 10.67 9.58
C THR A 129 13.41 11.32 8.31
N LEU A 130 13.37 12.64 8.27
CA LEU A 130 13.98 13.46 7.23
C LEU A 130 15.36 13.89 7.69
N THR A 131 16.37 13.71 6.84
CA THR A 131 17.75 14.16 7.09
C THR A 131 18.15 15.18 6.02
N GLY A 132 19.25 15.91 6.25
CA GLY A 132 19.77 16.90 5.31
C GLY A 132 18.84 18.10 5.10
N GLN A 133 18.08 18.47 6.12
CA GLN A 133 17.19 19.63 6.08
C GLN A 133 17.97 20.94 6.27
N PRO A 134 17.56 22.04 5.62
CA PRO A 134 18.14 23.37 5.85
C PRO A 134 18.10 23.76 7.33
N ARG A 135 19.22 24.31 7.81
CA ARG A 135 19.40 24.68 9.22
C ARG A 135 19.20 26.17 9.43
N GLY A 136 18.76 26.56 10.62
CA GLY A 136 18.61 27.96 11.04
C GLY A 136 17.51 28.75 10.32
N VAL A 137 16.69 28.07 9.52
CA VAL A 137 15.51 28.66 8.85
C VAL A 137 14.25 27.97 9.34
N GLN A 138 13.15 28.72 9.39
CA GLN A 138 11.86 28.14 9.77
C GLN A 138 11.27 27.38 8.58
N LEU A 139 11.05 26.09 8.80
CA LEU A 139 10.48 25.17 7.82
C LEU A 139 9.10 24.74 8.29
N GLU A 140 8.17 24.71 7.35
CA GLU A 140 6.82 24.20 7.53
C GLU A 140 6.69 22.89 6.77
N TYR A 141 6.22 21.84 7.44
CA TYR A 141 6.03 20.50 6.90
C TYR A 141 4.56 20.12 6.91
N VAL A 142 4.09 19.51 5.82
CA VAL A 142 2.76 18.88 5.72
C VAL A 142 2.87 17.50 5.11
N VAL A 143 1.90 16.66 5.43
CA VAL A 143 1.77 15.32 4.85
C VAL A 143 0.51 15.24 4.01
N VAL A 144 0.64 14.73 2.80
CA VAL A 144 -0.44 14.50 1.84
C VAL A 144 -0.59 12.99 1.63
N ALA A 145 -1.76 12.45 1.96
CA ALA A 145 -2.07 11.06 1.70
C ALA A 145 -2.46 10.87 0.22
N MET A 146 -1.89 9.87 -0.46
CA MET A 146 -2.13 9.64 -1.89
C MET A 146 -2.55 8.19 -2.18
N ASN A 147 -3.36 8.03 -3.23
CA ASN A 147 -3.67 6.73 -3.83
C ASN A 147 -3.85 6.86 -5.35
N LYS A 148 -4.29 5.79 -6.03
CA LYS A 148 -4.49 5.80 -7.49
C LYS A 148 -5.58 6.77 -7.98
N ALA A 149 -6.47 7.23 -7.11
CA ALA A 149 -7.47 8.24 -7.44
C ALA A 149 -6.92 9.66 -7.40
N GLY A 150 -5.84 9.87 -6.65
CA GLY A 150 -5.16 11.15 -6.55
C GLY A 150 -4.67 11.45 -5.13
N ASP A 151 -4.32 12.72 -4.95
CA ASP A 151 -3.83 13.28 -3.71
C ASP A 151 -4.98 13.78 -2.83
N GLY A 152 -4.89 13.49 -1.54
CA GLY A 152 -5.73 14.09 -0.53
C GLY A 152 -5.32 15.52 -0.19
N PRO A 153 -6.13 16.22 0.63
CA PRO A 153 -5.74 17.52 1.18
C PRO A 153 -4.54 17.38 2.14
N PRO A 154 -3.72 18.45 2.29
CA PRO A 154 -2.61 18.45 3.23
C PRO A 154 -3.08 18.36 4.69
N SER A 155 -2.25 17.73 5.52
CA SER A 155 -2.44 17.66 6.97
C SER A 155 -2.37 19.03 7.65
N ASN A 156 -2.51 19.06 8.97
CA ASN A 156 -2.06 20.21 9.76
C ASN A 156 -0.54 20.44 9.51
N PRO A 157 -0.09 21.70 9.40
CA PRO A 157 1.31 22.00 9.25
C PRO A 157 2.06 21.85 10.58
N VAL A 158 3.31 21.41 10.51
CA VAL A 158 4.26 21.42 11.62
C VAL A 158 5.41 22.36 11.27
N MET A 159 5.69 23.30 12.17
CA MET A 159 6.81 24.24 12.01
C MET A 159 7.98 23.78 12.85
N ALA A 160 9.18 23.79 12.28
CA ALA A 160 10.41 23.45 12.97
C ALA A 160 11.58 24.32 12.50
N VAL A 161 12.54 24.55 13.40
CA VAL A 161 13.82 25.21 13.11
C VAL A 161 14.90 24.21 13.54
N LEU A 162 15.73 23.79 12.59
CA LEU A 162 16.71 22.69 12.75
C LEU A 162 18.17 23.15 12.71
#